data_AF-A0A9W8HUV7-F1
#
_entry.id   AF-A0A9W8HUV7-F1
#
_cell.length_a   1.000
_cell.length_b   1.000
_cell.length_c   1.000
_cell.angle_alpha   90.00
_cell.angle_beta   90.00
_cell.angle_gamma   90.00
#
_symmetry.space_group_name_H-M   'P 1'
#
loop_
_entity.id
_entity.type
_entity.pdbx_description
1 polymer ?
#
loop_
_entity_poly.entity_id
_entity_poly.type
_entity_poly.pdbx_seq_one_letter_code
_entity_poly.pdbx_strand_id
1 'polypeptide(L)'
;MPYIAKGGKSGSAFLRTRDERFIIKQIPKAETEAFLNFAPFYFEHMYWNWKYKDTRPTVLAKIFGFCRVTCQNAANGGKPVKMSVVIMENLFYGRKCSPVFDLKGSERNRMVEETSSTAVFQDENLIKYIRENPICIRQQTKRHLHDAIWNDTLFLSKMNVMDYSLLVGFDENSKQLVVGIVDFIRTFTWDKQLESWVKKAGILGGGGKGPTIDSPKQYKNRFREAMEKYFLMVPDKFFQVQPEGP
;
A
#
# COMPACT_ATOMS: atom_id res chain seq x y z
N MET A 1 -16.85 -17.47 11.47
CA MET A 1 -15.44 -17.58 11.06
C MET A 1 -15.07 -16.36 10.22
N PRO A 2 -13.90 -15.72 10.42
CA PRO A 2 -13.36 -14.79 9.44
C PRO A 2 -13.04 -15.53 8.13
N TYR A 3 -13.21 -14.86 6.99
CA TYR A 3 -12.94 -15.46 5.68
C TYR A 3 -11.45 -15.37 5.34
N ILE A 4 -10.88 -16.46 4.83
CA ILE A 4 -9.51 -16.47 4.29
C ILE A 4 -9.57 -15.84 2.91
N ALA A 5 -9.11 -14.59 2.79
CA ALA A 5 -8.88 -14.00 1.48
C ALA A 5 -7.54 -14.51 0.91
N LYS A 6 -7.41 -14.55 -0.43
CA LYS A 6 -6.15 -14.92 -1.10
C LYS A 6 -5.08 -13.91 -0.70
N GLY A 7 -4.19 -14.31 0.21
CA GLY A 7 -3.04 -13.50 0.64
C GLY A 7 -1.95 -13.41 -0.43
N GLY A 8 -0.98 -12.53 -0.20
CA GLY A 8 0.20 -12.40 -1.07
C GLY A 8 1.15 -13.60 -0.97
N LYS A 9 2.21 -13.59 -1.81
CA LYS A 9 3.23 -14.66 -1.92
C LYS A 9 3.99 -14.99 -0.62
N SER A 10 3.78 -14.24 0.46
CA SER A 10 4.46 -14.39 1.76
C SER A 10 3.96 -15.55 2.62
N GLY A 11 2.83 -16.18 2.30
CA GLY A 11 2.23 -17.24 3.12
C GLY A 11 1.69 -16.78 4.48
N SER A 12 1.70 -15.47 4.76
CA SER A 12 1.11 -14.88 5.96
C SER A 12 -0.41 -14.80 5.85
N ALA A 13 -1.12 -15.13 6.92
CA ALA A 13 -2.58 -15.12 6.93
C ALA A 13 -3.13 -13.71 6.65
N PHE A 14 -4.03 -13.62 5.68
CA PHE A 14 -4.76 -12.41 5.33
C PHE A 14 -6.25 -12.71 5.47
N LEU A 15 -6.81 -12.25 6.58
CA LEU A 15 -8.18 -12.60 7.00
C LEU A 15 -9.06 -11.36 6.94
N ARG A 16 -10.37 -11.57 6.79
CA ARG A 16 -11.39 -10.52 6.81
C ARG A 16 -12.42 -10.80 7.90
N THR A 17 -12.84 -9.77 8.63
CA THR A 17 -13.88 -9.92 9.67
C THR A 17 -15.21 -10.38 9.08
N ARG A 18 -16.08 -10.97 9.90
CA ARG A 18 -17.39 -11.51 9.45
C ARG A 18 -18.29 -10.44 8.82
N ASP A 19 -18.19 -9.21 9.32
CA ASP A 19 -18.90 -8.02 8.85
C ASP A 19 -18.11 -7.25 7.78
N GLU A 20 -17.00 -7.81 7.29
CA GLU A 20 -16.15 -7.28 6.23
C GLU A 20 -15.50 -5.90 6.47
N ARG A 21 -15.72 -5.26 7.62
CA ARG A 21 -15.20 -3.92 7.95
C ARG A 21 -13.68 -3.86 8.09
N PHE A 22 -13.06 -4.95 8.54
CA PHE A 22 -11.64 -4.97 8.86
C PHE A 22 -10.90 -6.12 8.17
N ILE A 23 -9.67 -5.81 7.79
CA ILE A 23 -8.65 -6.76 7.38
C ILE A 23 -7.79 -7.09 8.61
N ILE A 24 -7.41 -8.35 8.76
CA ILE A 24 -6.49 -8.82 9.79
C ILE A 24 -5.29 -9.43 9.05
N LYS A 25 -4.17 -8.72 9.05
CA LYS A 25 -2.92 -9.15 8.41
C LYS A 25 -2.00 -9.75 9.46
N GLN A 26 -1.63 -11.02 9.30
CA GLN A 26 -0.57 -11.63 10.10
C GLN A 26 0.76 -10.96 9.77
N ILE A 27 1.49 -10.55 10.80
CA ILE A 27 2.88 -10.14 10.70
C ILE A 27 3.75 -11.31 11.17
N PRO A 28 4.86 -11.63 10.49
CA PRO A 28 5.83 -12.60 10.98
C PRO A 28 6.40 -12.24 12.38
N LYS A 29 7.26 -13.09 12.94
CA LYS A 29 8.01 -12.73 14.17
C LYS A 29 9.17 -11.77 13.85
N ALA A 30 9.83 -11.98 12.71
CA ALA A 30 10.44 -10.89 11.94
C ALA A 30 9.37 -9.86 11.54
N GLU A 31 9.71 -8.64 11.14
CA GLU A 31 8.75 -7.55 10.88
C GLU A 31 8.00 -7.04 12.16
N THR A 32 7.59 -7.89 13.13
CA THR A 32 6.88 -7.47 14.37
C THR A 32 7.62 -6.35 15.11
N GLU A 33 8.95 -6.46 15.30
CA GLU A 33 9.71 -5.44 16.02
C GLU A 33 9.80 -4.11 15.27
N ALA A 34 9.93 -4.13 13.94
CA ALA A 34 9.88 -2.88 13.17
C ALA A 34 8.48 -2.28 13.17
N PHE A 35 7.41 -3.08 13.14
CA PHE A 35 6.07 -2.56 13.31
C PHE A 35 5.94 -1.83 14.66
N LEU A 36 6.43 -2.41 15.76
CA LEU A 36 6.39 -1.76 17.08
C LEU A 36 7.23 -0.48 17.15
N ASN A 37 8.37 -0.43 16.44
CA ASN A 37 9.19 0.78 16.34
C ASN A 37 8.57 1.85 15.41
N PHE A 38 7.82 1.44 14.38
CA PHE A 38 7.11 2.32 13.43
C PHE A 38 5.80 2.88 14.00
N ALA A 39 5.08 2.09 14.81
CA ALA A 39 3.73 2.39 15.27
C ALA A 39 3.60 3.75 16.01
N PRO A 40 4.50 4.17 16.91
CA PRO A 40 4.41 5.49 17.54
C PRO A 40 4.39 6.64 16.52
N PHE A 41 5.30 6.60 15.53
CA PHE A 41 5.37 7.62 14.48
C PHE A 41 4.16 7.56 13.54
N TYR A 42 3.61 6.38 13.28
CA TYR A 42 2.36 6.22 12.53
C TYR A 42 1.17 6.87 13.25
N PHE A 43 0.98 6.57 14.54
CA PHE A 43 -0.13 7.15 15.29
C PHE A 43 0.02 8.66 15.49
N GLU A 44 1.26 9.16 15.63
CA GLU A 44 1.53 10.60 15.59
C GLU A 44 1.17 11.23 14.22
N HIS A 45 1.61 10.65 13.10
CA HIS A 45 1.26 11.14 11.75
C HIS A 45 -0.26 11.16 11.55
N MET A 46 -0.97 10.10 11.94
CA MET A 46 -2.42 10.02 11.86
C MET A 46 -3.13 11.05 12.76
N TYR A 47 -2.64 11.30 13.97
CA TYR A 47 -3.15 12.35 14.85
C TYR A 47 -3.00 13.74 14.23
N TRP A 48 -1.84 14.06 13.65
CA TRP A 48 -1.61 15.35 13.00
C TRP A 48 -2.45 15.53 11.73
N ASN A 49 -2.66 14.46 10.95
CA ASN A 49 -3.55 14.49 9.78
C ASN A 49 -5.01 14.67 10.20
N TRP A 50 -5.46 14.04 11.29
CA TRP A 50 -6.81 14.27 11.84
C TRP A 50 -6.99 15.70 12.35
N LYS A 51 -6.03 16.21 13.12
CA LYS A 51 -6.06 17.57 13.70
C LYS A 51 -6.06 18.67 12.65
N TYR A 52 -5.38 18.45 11.52
CA TYR A 52 -5.25 19.40 10.42
C TYR A 52 -5.84 18.85 9.11
N LYS A 53 -6.95 18.11 9.18
CA LYS A 53 -7.56 17.38 8.05
C LYS A 53 -7.79 18.22 6.79
N ASP A 54 -8.06 19.52 6.95
CA ASP A 54 -8.38 20.44 5.86
C ASP A 54 -7.12 20.91 5.10
N THR A 55 -5.93 20.69 5.65
CA THR A 55 -4.62 21.08 5.07
C THR A 55 -3.57 19.96 5.04
N ARG A 56 -3.85 18.82 5.70
CA ARG A 56 -2.98 17.64 5.78
C ARG A 56 -3.78 16.36 5.53
N PRO A 57 -4.31 16.17 4.31
CA PRO A 57 -5.04 14.96 3.97
C PRO A 57 -4.12 13.71 4.00
N THR A 58 -4.73 12.54 4.08
CA THR A 58 -4.02 11.24 4.10
C THR A 58 -4.86 10.17 3.41
N VAL A 59 -4.18 9.34 2.63
CA VAL A 59 -4.70 8.14 1.96
C VAL A 59 -4.11 6.86 2.54
N LEU A 60 -3.23 6.91 3.56
CA LEU A 60 -2.79 5.71 4.29
C LEU A 60 -4.00 4.90 4.79
N ALA A 61 -3.97 3.58 4.57
CA ALA A 61 -4.94 2.66 5.15
C ALA A 61 -4.84 2.67 6.69
N LYS A 62 -5.97 2.62 7.38
CA LYS A 62 -6.01 2.89 8.82
C LYS A 62 -5.69 1.63 9.61
N ILE A 63 -4.76 1.73 10.56
CA ILE A 63 -4.43 0.68 11.51
C ILE A 63 -5.22 0.94 12.79
N PHE A 64 -6.06 -0.02 13.17
CA PHE A 64 -6.90 0.06 14.37
C PHE A 64 -6.23 -0.57 15.60
N GLY A 65 -5.28 -1.48 15.40
CA GLY A 65 -4.54 -2.07 16.50
C GLY A 65 -3.62 -3.21 16.10
N PHE A 66 -2.74 -3.58 17.02
CA PHE A 66 -1.87 -4.76 16.95
C PHE A 66 -2.24 -5.71 18.09
N CYS A 67 -2.36 -7.00 17.78
CA CYS A 67 -2.69 -8.02 18.77
C CYS A 67 -1.75 -9.21 18.63
N ARG A 68 -1.43 -9.85 19.76
CA ARG A 68 -0.74 -11.15 19.78
C ARG A 68 -1.69 -12.22 20.30
N VAL A 69 -2.20 -13.04 19.39
CA VAL A 69 -3.04 -14.18 19.72
C VAL A 69 -2.14 -15.34 20.13
N THR A 70 -2.46 -16.01 21.24
CA THR A 70 -1.79 -17.24 21.68
C THR A 70 -2.84 -18.33 21.84
N CYS A 71 -2.76 -19.37 21.02
CA CYS A 71 -3.67 -20.52 21.06
C CYS A 71 -2.93 -21.73 21.62
N GLN A 72 -3.44 -22.33 22.70
CA GLN A 72 -3.01 -23.67 23.10
C GLN A 72 -3.67 -24.67 22.18
N ASN A 73 -2.88 -25.42 21.40
CA ASN A 73 -3.40 -26.48 20.54
C ASN A 73 -3.10 -27.85 21.16
N ALA A 74 -4.12 -28.48 21.74
CA ALA A 74 -4.02 -29.83 22.30
C ALA A 74 -3.58 -30.87 21.25
N ALA A 75 -3.98 -30.70 19.97
CA ALA A 75 -3.61 -31.62 18.89
C ALA A 75 -2.13 -31.52 18.46
N ASN A 76 -1.45 -30.39 18.73
CA ASN A 76 -0.03 -30.20 18.39
C ASN A 76 0.89 -30.45 19.61
N GLY A 77 0.57 -31.45 20.43
CA GLY A 77 1.37 -31.81 21.61
C GLY A 77 1.42 -30.71 22.67
N GLY A 78 0.35 -29.91 22.80
CA GLY A 78 0.22 -28.86 23.82
C GLY A 78 1.08 -27.60 23.61
N LYS A 79 1.92 -27.53 22.56
CA LYS A 79 2.76 -26.35 22.32
C LYS A 79 1.89 -25.14 21.91
N PRO A 80 2.03 -23.97 22.58
CA PRO A 80 1.23 -22.80 22.26
C PRO A 80 1.67 -22.16 20.93
N VAL A 81 0.73 -22.02 20.01
CA VAL A 81 0.91 -21.29 18.74
C VAL A 81 0.73 -19.80 19.01
N LYS A 82 1.71 -18.98 18.61
CA LYS A 82 1.69 -17.52 18.77
C LYS A 82 1.58 -16.84 17.40
N MET A 83 0.65 -15.91 17.26
CA MET A 83 0.40 -15.15 16.03
C MET A 83 0.36 -13.65 16.34
N SER A 84 1.25 -12.88 15.71
CA SER A 84 1.14 -11.41 15.69
C SER A 84 0.22 -11.01 14.53
N VAL A 85 -0.76 -10.14 14.78
CA VAL A 85 -1.67 -9.61 13.75
C VAL A 85 -1.83 -8.11 13.89
N VAL A 86 -2.04 -7.42 12.76
CA VAL A 86 -2.50 -6.02 12.72
C VAL A 86 -3.90 -5.99 12.13
N ILE A 87 -4.78 -5.24 12.79
CA ILE A 87 -6.16 -4.99 12.39
C ILE A 87 -6.16 -3.68 11.60
N MET A 88 -6.64 -3.73 10.37
CA MET A 88 -6.58 -2.67 9.37
C MET A 88 -7.95 -2.40 8.75
N GLU A 89 -8.11 -1.22 8.17
CA GLU A 89 -9.20 -0.82 7.29
C GLU A 89 -9.32 -1.78 6.09
N ASN A 90 -10.53 -2.29 5.84
CA ASN A 90 -10.87 -2.80 4.52
C ASN A 90 -11.26 -1.60 3.63
N LEU A 91 -10.32 -1.17 2.79
CA LEU A 91 -10.48 0.01 1.91
C LEU A 91 -11.76 -0.03 1.06
N PHE A 92 -12.20 -1.23 0.65
CA PHE A 92 -13.38 -1.42 -0.19
C PHE A 92 -14.62 -1.90 0.58
N TYR A 93 -14.65 -1.73 1.90
CA TYR A 93 -15.84 -2.07 2.71
C TYR A 93 -17.09 -1.35 2.20
N GLY A 94 -18.16 -2.12 1.93
CA GLY A 94 -19.42 -1.61 1.41
C GLY A 94 -19.37 -1.10 -0.04
N ARG A 95 -18.27 -1.34 -0.78
CA ARG A 95 -18.10 -0.91 -2.18
C ARG A 95 -17.92 -2.10 -3.10
N LYS A 96 -18.52 -2.05 -4.31
CA LYS A 96 -18.30 -3.04 -5.36
C LYS A 96 -17.26 -2.51 -6.35
N CYS A 97 -15.99 -2.57 -5.95
CA CYS A 97 -14.89 -2.08 -6.79
C CYS A 97 -14.48 -3.12 -7.85
N SER A 98 -14.54 -2.74 -9.12
CA SER A 98 -14.02 -3.50 -10.26
C SER A 98 -13.80 -2.55 -11.45
N PRO A 99 -12.64 -2.57 -12.13
CA PRO A 99 -11.40 -3.27 -11.74
C PRO A 99 -10.75 -2.71 -10.47
N VAL A 100 -9.77 -3.46 -9.94
CA VAL A 100 -8.92 -3.07 -8.81
C VAL A 100 -7.45 -3.13 -9.24
N PHE A 101 -6.67 -2.11 -8.88
CA PHE A 101 -5.26 -1.98 -9.22
C PHE A 101 -4.37 -1.79 -7.98
N ASP A 102 -3.23 -2.48 -7.94
CA ASP A 102 -2.11 -2.27 -7.01
C ASP A 102 -0.99 -1.53 -7.76
N LEU A 103 -0.74 -0.28 -7.41
CA LEU A 103 0.17 0.60 -8.15
C LEU A 103 1.43 0.94 -7.35
N LYS A 104 2.62 0.69 -7.91
CA LYS A 104 3.92 1.01 -7.26
C LYS A 104 4.75 2.08 -7.99
N GLY A 105 4.26 2.58 -9.11
CA GLY A 105 4.95 3.51 -9.99
C GLY A 105 6.19 2.91 -10.64
N SER A 106 6.11 1.67 -11.13
CA SER A 106 7.23 1.00 -11.79
C SER A 106 6.74 0.03 -12.86
N GLU A 107 7.00 0.28 -14.13
CA GLU A 107 6.34 -0.49 -15.21
C GLU A 107 6.84 -1.94 -15.32
N ARG A 108 8.15 -2.18 -15.17
CA ARG A 108 8.78 -3.50 -15.39
C ARG A 108 8.08 -4.65 -14.63
N ASN A 109 7.65 -5.65 -15.39
CA ASN A 109 6.98 -6.87 -14.92
C ASN A 109 5.67 -6.60 -14.14
N ARG A 110 4.92 -5.55 -14.49
CA ARG A 110 3.64 -5.18 -13.87
C ARG A 110 2.43 -5.26 -14.81
N MET A 111 2.41 -6.30 -15.65
CA MET A 111 1.21 -6.79 -16.32
C MET A 111 0.71 -8.06 -15.62
N VAL A 112 -0.58 -8.07 -15.28
CA VAL A 112 -1.31 -9.23 -14.78
C VAL A 112 -2.32 -9.68 -15.84
N GLU A 113 -2.27 -10.95 -16.23
CA GLU A 113 -3.29 -11.56 -17.09
C GLU A 113 -4.58 -11.79 -16.29
N GLU A 114 -5.73 -11.51 -16.90
CA GLU A 114 -7.05 -11.65 -16.28
C GLU A 114 -7.48 -13.11 -16.17
N THR A 115 -6.87 -13.81 -15.22
CA THR A 115 -7.11 -15.24 -14.93
C THR A 115 -8.28 -15.48 -13.97
N SER A 116 -8.88 -14.42 -13.42
CA SER A 116 -10.07 -14.49 -12.56
C SER A 116 -10.75 -13.12 -12.43
N SER A 117 -12.06 -13.12 -12.16
CA SER A 117 -12.85 -11.92 -11.84
C SER A 117 -12.47 -11.22 -10.52
N THR A 118 -11.45 -11.73 -9.83
CA THR A 118 -10.86 -11.15 -8.61
C THR A 118 -9.39 -10.77 -8.82
N ALA A 119 -8.94 -10.62 -10.06
CA ALA A 119 -7.59 -10.18 -10.38
C ALA A 119 -7.34 -8.77 -9.80
N VAL A 120 -6.21 -8.62 -9.11
CA VAL A 120 -5.67 -7.31 -8.75
C VAL A 120 -4.64 -6.96 -9.80
N PHE A 121 -5.01 -6.01 -10.65
CA PHE A 121 -4.20 -5.53 -11.76
C PHE A 121 -3.06 -4.64 -11.27
N GLN A 122 -2.10 -4.31 -12.14
CA GLN A 122 -0.95 -3.48 -11.78
C GLN A 122 -0.75 -2.32 -12.76
N ASP A 123 0.36 -1.59 -12.63
CA ASP A 123 0.64 -0.33 -13.31
C ASP A 123 0.47 -0.39 -14.84
N GLU A 124 0.98 -1.42 -15.53
CA GLU A 124 0.83 -1.54 -16.99
C GLU A 124 -0.63 -1.82 -17.39
N ASN A 125 -1.37 -2.60 -16.59
CA ASN A 125 -2.80 -2.80 -16.80
C ASN A 125 -3.58 -1.49 -16.66
N LEU A 126 -3.26 -0.64 -15.67
CA LEU A 126 -3.93 0.66 -15.51
C LEU A 126 -3.64 1.59 -16.69
N ILE A 127 -2.38 1.66 -17.13
CA ILE A 127 -1.98 2.48 -18.28
C ILE A 127 -2.75 2.06 -19.55
N LYS A 128 -2.93 0.76 -19.78
CA LYS A 128 -3.80 0.26 -20.86
C LYS A 128 -5.26 0.65 -20.62
N TYR A 129 -5.79 0.36 -19.42
CA TYR A 129 -7.19 0.58 -19.08
C TYR A 129 -7.61 2.04 -19.27
N ILE A 130 -6.81 3.01 -18.83
CA ILE A 130 -7.14 4.46 -18.92
C ILE A 130 -7.13 4.96 -20.38
N ARG A 131 -6.35 4.35 -21.29
CA ARG A 131 -6.38 4.70 -22.72
C ARG A 131 -7.70 4.28 -23.38
N GLU A 132 -8.25 3.14 -22.97
CA GLU A 132 -9.51 2.60 -23.47
C GLU A 132 -10.73 3.18 -22.73
N ASN A 133 -10.56 3.52 -21.45
CA ASN A 133 -11.59 3.99 -20.54
C ASN A 133 -11.07 5.19 -19.72
N PRO A 134 -11.11 6.43 -20.26
CA PRO A 134 -10.55 7.60 -19.59
C PRO A 134 -11.19 7.89 -18.22
N ILE A 135 -10.45 7.62 -17.14
CA ILE A 135 -10.84 8.01 -15.78
C ILE A 135 -10.24 9.39 -15.48
N CYS A 136 -11.10 10.40 -15.51
CA CYS A 136 -10.74 11.78 -15.18
C CYS A 136 -11.30 12.19 -13.82
N ILE A 137 -10.46 12.79 -12.96
CA ILE A 137 -10.87 13.37 -11.68
C ILE A 137 -10.99 14.90 -11.76
N ARG A 138 -11.81 15.47 -10.86
CA ARG A 138 -11.97 16.93 -10.75
C ARG A 138 -10.68 17.58 -10.24
N GLN A 139 -10.42 18.82 -10.63
CA GLN A 139 -9.25 19.59 -10.18
C GLN A 139 -9.07 19.59 -8.65
N GLN A 140 -10.14 19.79 -7.89
CA GLN A 140 -10.09 19.74 -6.43
C GLN A 140 -9.70 18.34 -5.92
N THR A 141 -10.29 17.27 -6.47
CA THR A 141 -9.96 15.88 -6.13
C THR A 141 -8.50 15.56 -6.45
N LYS A 142 -7.96 16.04 -7.58
CA LYS A 142 -6.55 15.86 -7.93
C LYS A 142 -5.61 16.52 -6.93
N ARG A 143 -5.89 17.76 -6.50
CA ARG A 143 -5.10 18.46 -5.46
C ARG A 143 -5.13 17.68 -4.14
N HIS A 144 -6.31 17.30 -3.64
CA HIS A 144 -6.42 16.52 -2.40
C HIS A 144 -5.67 15.18 -2.47
N LEU A 145 -5.74 14.47 -3.61
CA LEU A 145 -5.03 13.21 -3.81
C LEU A 145 -3.51 13.41 -3.89
N HIS A 146 -3.06 14.41 -4.66
CA HIS A 146 -1.65 14.82 -4.75
C HIS A 146 -1.10 15.14 -3.36
N ASP A 147 -1.77 15.99 -2.60
CA ASP A 147 -1.30 16.47 -1.29
C ASP A 147 -1.29 15.35 -0.26
N ALA A 148 -2.27 14.44 -0.30
CA ALA A 148 -2.31 13.25 0.56
C ALA A 148 -1.16 12.29 0.24
N ILE A 149 -0.96 11.96 -1.04
CA ILE A 149 0.18 11.14 -1.49
C ILE A 149 1.49 11.82 -1.11
N TRP A 150 1.61 13.13 -1.27
CA TRP A 150 2.82 13.87 -0.92
C TRP A 150 3.12 13.81 0.59
N ASN A 151 2.14 14.11 1.43
CA ASN A 151 2.24 14.07 2.89
C ASN A 151 2.60 12.66 3.40
N ASP A 152 1.87 11.64 2.95
CA ASP A 152 2.06 10.26 3.39
C ASP A 152 3.38 9.67 2.90
N THR A 153 3.73 9.83 1.63
CA THR A 153 4.99 9.29 1.10
C THR A 153 6.21 10.01 1.69
N LEU A 154 6.10 11.29 2.07
CA LEU A 154 7.15 11.98 2.84
C LEU A 154 7.35 11.34 4.21
N PHE A 155 6.28 11.01 4.93
CA PHE A 155 6.33 10.29 6.19
C PHE A 155 6.95 8.88 6.02
N LEU A 156 6.46 8.09 5.05
CA LEU A 156 7.00 6.75 4.76
C LEU A 156 8.50 6.79 4.41
N SER A 157 8.92 7.76 3.60
CA SER A 157 10.34 7.95 3.26
C SER A 157 11.21 8.31 4.48
N LYS A 158 10.70 9.09 5.45
CA LYS A 158 11.41 9.37 6.71
C LYS A 158 11.53 8.11 7.59
N MET A 159 10.52 7.25 7.56
CA MET A 159 10.50 5.97 8.28
C MET A 159 11.27 4.84 7.59
N ASN A 160 11.95 5.12 6.46
CA ASN A 160 12.61 4.12 5.61
C ASN A 160 11.67 2.98 5.17
N VAL A 161 10.40 3.31 4.91
CA VAL A 161 9.41 2.38 4.34
C VAL A 161 9.47 2.48 2.82
N MET A 162 9.40 1.33 2.15
CA MET A 162 9.35 1.18 0.69
C MET A 162 8.33 0.11 0.31
N ASP A 163 8.20 -0.18 -0.98
CA ASP A 163 7.35 -1.26 -1.50
C ASP A 163 5.86 -1.18 -1.14
N TYR A 164 5.40 -0.03 -0.63
CA TYR A 164 3.99 0.31 -0.50
C TYR A 164 3.36 0.56 -1.87
N SER A 165 2.09 0.22 -1.99
CA SER A 165 1.29 0.42 -3.20
C SER A 165 0.18 1.44 -2.95
N LEU A 166 -0.24 2.18 -3.97
CA LEU A 166 -1.58 2.77 -3.98
C LEU A 166 -2.55 1.69 -4.49
N LEU A 167 -3.44 1.24 -3.61
CA LEU A 167 -4.55 0.37 -3.97
C LEU A 167 -5.69 1.26 -4.47
N VAL A 168 -6.21 0.96 -5.66
CA VAL A 168 -7.20 1.76 -6.39
C VAL A 168 -8.34 0.85 -6.81
N GLY A 169 -9.58 1.22 -6.51
CA GLY A 169 -10.77 0.53 -6.99
C GLY A 169 -11.76 1.51 -7.62
N PHE A 170 -12.36 1.12 -8.74
CA PHE A 170 -13.46 1.86 -9.35
C PHE A 170 -14.80 1.27 -8.90
N ASP A 171 -15.60 2.02 -8.16
CA ASP A 171 -16.97 1.62 -7.78
C ASP A 171 -17.94 1.99 -8.92
N GLU A 172 -18.32 0.98 -9.72
CA GLU A 172 -19.19 1.14 -10.88
C GLU A 172 -20.56 1.75 -10.54
N ASN A 173 -21.07 1.54 -9.32
CA ASN A 173 -22.40 1.99 -8.92
C ASN A 173 -22.40 3.49 -8.60
N SER A 174 -21.43 3.95 -7.81
CA SER A 174 -21.33 5.37 -7.41
C SER A 174 -20.49 6.21 -8.37
N LYS A 175 -19.79 5.59 -9.34
CA LYS A 175 -18.81 6.22 -10.24
C LYS A 175 -17.69 6.94 -9.47
N GLN A 176 -17.28 6.37 -8.33
CA GLN A 176 -16.23 6.91 -7.46
C GLN A 176 -14.96 6.07 -7.54
N LEU A 177 -13.81 6.74 -7.50
CA LEU A 177 -12.54 6.09 -7.16
C LEU A 177 -12.41 5.96 -5.65
N VAL A 178 -12.02 4.77 -5.21
CA VAL A 178 -11.62 4.49 -3.83
C VAL A 178 -10.12 4.21 -3.85
N VAL A 179 -9.35 4.97 -3.08
CA VAL A 179 -7.87 4.93 -3.11
C VAL A 179 -7.29 4.88 -1.71
N GLY A 180 -6.21 4.11 -1.54
CA GLY A 180 -5.49 4.06 -0.27
C GLY A 180 -4.08 3.48 -0.39
N ILE A 181 -3.12 4.03 0.37
CA ILE A 181 -1.76 3.49 0.43
C ILE A 181 -1.76 2.29 1.38
N VAL A 182 -1.28 1.14 0.88
CA VAL A 182 -1.26 -0.16 1.56
C VAL A 182 0.16 -0.72 1.66
N ASP A 183 0.32 -1.82 2.40
CA ASP A 183 1.57 -2.58 2.58
C ASP A 183 2.79 -1.85 3.18
N PHE A 184 2.60 -0.62 3.64
CA PHE A 184 3.58 0.26 4.31
C PHE A 184 4.10 -0.22 5.69
N ILE A 185 3.75 -1.41 6.15
CA ILE A 185 4.22 -1.97 7.43
C ILE A 185 5.64 -2.57 7.31
N ARG A 186 6.07 -2.92 6.10
CA ARG A 186 7.41 -3.44 5.83
C ARG A 186 8.44 -2.31 5.75
N THR A 187 9.35 -2.25 6.71
CA THR A 187 10.46 -1.28 6.70
C THR A 187 11.69 -1.87 6.02
N PHE A 188 12.39 -1.04 5.23
CA PHE A 188 13.61 -1.42 4.50
C PHE A 188 14.75 -1.89 5.43
N THR A 189 14.68 -1.56 6.72
CA THR A 189 15.61 -2.09 7.73
C THR A 189 15.57 -3.62 7.79
N TRP A 190 14.41 -4.26 7.57
CA TRP A 190 14.32 -5.71 7.46
C TRP A 190 14.99 -6.26 6.22
N ASP A 191 14.82 -5.64 5.06
CA ASP A 191 15.46 -6.08 3.81
C ASP A 191 16.98 -5.94 3.91
N LYS A 192 17.48 -4.85 4.52
CA LYS A 192 18.90 -4.69 4.86
C LYS A 192 19.42 -5.71 5.86
N GLN A 193 18.63 -6.07 6.88
CA GLN A 193 19.01 -7.11 7.83
C GLN A 193 19.01 -8.50 7.18
N LEU A 194 18.04 -8.81 6.33
CA LEU A 194 17.98 -10.03 5.53
C LEU A 194 19.12 -10.12 4.53
N GLU A 195 19.40 -9.05 3.78
CA GLU A 195 20.54 -8.97 2.86
C GLU A 195 21.87 -9.12 3.61
N SER A 196 22.01 -8.50 4.80
CA SER A 196 23.17 -8.69 5.66
C SER A 196 23.30 -10.13 6.18
N TRP A 197 22.19 -10.78 6.51
CA TRP A 197 22.15 -12.20 6.89
C TRP A 197 22.54 -13.10 5.72
N VAL A 198 21.98 -12.91 4.52
CA VAL A 198 22.33 -13.68 3.31
C VAL A 198 23.81 -13.54 2.96
N LYS A 199 24.35 -12.31 3.03
CA LYS A 199 25.79 -12.05 2.83
C LYS A 199 26.66 -12.70 3.91
N LYS A 200 26.21 -12.75 5.16
CA LYS A 200 26.93 -13.42 6.26
C LYS A 200 26.78 -14.94 6.25
N ALA A 201 25.71 -15.47 5.67
CA ALA A 201 25.41 -16.90 5.58
C ALA A 201 26.15 -17.64 4.46
N GLY A 202 27.03 -16.94 3.72
CA GLY A 202 28.04 -17.59 2.87
C GLY A 202 27.66 -17.85 1.41
N ILE A 203 26.65 -17.18 0.85
CA ILE A 203 26.44 -17.17 -0.61
C ILE A 203 27.49 -16.24 -1.27
N LEU A 204 28.74 -16.71 -1.31
CA LEU A 204 29.81 -16.12 -2.10
C LEU A 204 29.73 -16.65 -3.54
N GLY A 205 29.50 -15.76 -4.51
CA GLY A 205 29.61 -16.06 -5.93
C GLY A 205 28.55 -15.38 -6.78
N GLY A 206 28.91 -14.27 -7.43
CA GLY A 206 28.02 -13.62 -8.39
C GLY A 206 28.31 -12.13 -8.59
N GLY A 207 29.25 -11.82 -9.48
CA GLY A 207 29.40 -10.46 -10.03
C GLY A 207 28.22 -10.14 -10.94
N GLY A 208 27.12 -9.63 -10.36
CA GLY A 208 25.96 -9.11 -11.07
C GLY A 208 25.81 -7.61 -10.82
N LYS A 209 25.26 -6.87 -11.80
CA LYS A 209 25.06 -5.41 -11.74
C LYS A 209 24.46 -5.00 -10.38
N GLY A 210 25.02 -3.94 -9.78
CA GLY A 210 24.64 -3.45 -8.46
C GLY A 210 23.12 -3.33 -8.30
N PRO A 211 22.56 -3.65 -7.12
CA PRO A 211 21.13 -3.90 -6.98
C PRO A 211 20.29 -2.73 -7.51
N THR A 212 19.23 -3.04 -8.27
CA THR A 212 18.19 -2.06 -8.65
C THR A 212 17.28 -1.78 -7.44
N ILE A 213 17.89 -1.48 -6.30
CA ILE A 213 17.23 -1.10 -5.05
C ILE A 213 17.19 0.42 -5.05
N ASP A 214 16.02 0.97 -5.35
CA ASP A 214 15.76 2.39 -5.08
C ASP A 214 15.93 2.65 -3.58
N SER A 215 16.60 3.75 -3.21
CA SER A 215 16.53 4.24 -1.83
C SER A 215 15.10 4.70 -1.50
N PRO A 216 14.72 4.81 -0.20
CA PRO A 216 13.38 5.30 0.17
C PRO A 216 13.03 6.66 -0.44
N LYS A 217 14.04 7.52 -0.68
CA LYS A 217 13.89 8.81 -1.37
C LYS A 217 13.59 8.65 -2.86
N GLN A 218 14.28 7.73 -3.55
CA GLN A 218 14.04 7.43 -4.98
C GLN A 218 12.69 6.75 -5.17
N TYR A 219 12.38 5.72 -4.38
CA TYR A 219 11.08 5.04 -4.41
C TYR A 219 9.93 6.03 -4.26
N LYS A 220 10.01 6.91 -3.25
CA LYS A 220 9.04 7.98 -2.98
C LYS A 220 8.88 8.95 -4.16
N ASN A 221 9.97 9.40 -4.78
CA ASN A 221 9.89 10.29 -5.95
C ASN A 221 9.22 9.58 -7.13
N ARG A 222 9.71 8.40 -7.50
CA ARG A 222 9.19 7.54 -8.58
C ARG A 222 7.69 7.26 -8.42
N PHE A 223 7.26 6.90 -7.21
CA PHE A 223 5.86 6.66 -6.88
C PHE A 223 5.00 7.90 -7.11
N ARG A 224 5.43 9.09 -6.64
CA ARG A 224 4.71 10.35 -6.85
C ARG A 224 4.57 10.71 -8.33
N GLU A 225 5.68 10.65 -9.07
CA GLU A 225 5.71 10.95 -10.51
C GLU A 225 4.78 10.04 -11.32
N ALA A 226 4.66 8.77 -10.91
CA ALA A 226 3.73 7.83 -11.53
C ALA A 226 2.26 8.16 -11.20
N MET A 227 1.91 8.37 -9.92
CA MET A 227 0.51 8.69 -9.56
C MET A 227 0.04 10.01 -10.20
N GLU A 228 0.93 11.01 -10.30
CA GLU A 228 0.62 12.28 -10.95
C GLU A 228 0.25 12.12 -12.44
N LYS A 229 0.88 11.14 -13.13
CA LYS A 229 0.57 10.77 -14.53
C LYS A 229 -0.67 9.88 -14.64
N TYR A 230 -0.88 8.96 -13.69
CA TYR A 230 -1.98 7.99 -13.73
C TYR A 230 -3.35 8.62 -13.46
N PHE A 231 -3.43 9.63 -12.58
CA PHE A 231 -4.69 10.33 -12.32
C PHE A 231 -4.82 11.59 -13.19
N LEU A 232 -5.43 11.41 -14.36
CA LEU A 232 -5.75 12.51 -15.27
C LEU A 232 -6.83 13.41 -14.68
N MET A 233 -6.73 14.70 -14.98
CA MET A 233 -7.66 15.72 -14.50
C MET A 233 -8.33 16.40 -15.67
N VAL A 234 -9.63 16.63 -15.54
CA VAL A 234 -10.36 17.54 -16.42
C VAL A 234 -10.41 18.92 -15.76
N PRO A 235 -9.93 19.99 -16.43
CA PRO A 235 -10.15 21.37 -16.03
C PRO A 235 -11.63 21.65 -15.74
N ASP A 236 -11.92 22.34 -14.63
CA ASP A 236 -13.25 22.90 -14.40
C ASP A 236 -13.31 24.37 -14.85
N LYS A 237 -14.49 24.99 -14.75
CA LYS A 237 -14.72 26.38 -15.15
C LYS A 237 -13.93 27.43 -14.35
N PHE A 238 -13.18 27.03 -13.32
CA PHE A 238 -12.30 27.88 -12.54
C PHE A 238 -10.82 27.58 -12.79
N PHE A 239 -10.50 26.66 -13.71
CA PHE A 239 -9.14 26.35 -14.09
C PHE A 239 -8.53 27.49 -14.89
N GLN A 240 -7.55 28.17 -14.29
CA GLN A 240 -6.69 29.12 -15.00
C GLN A 240 -5.51 28.35 -15.58
N VAL A 241 -5.36 28.39 -16.90
CA VAL A 241 -4.13 27.95 -17.58
C VAL A 241 -3.03 28.89 -17.11
N GLN A 242 -2.06 28.38 -16.35
CA GLN A 242 -0.84 29.14 -16.13
C GLN A 242 -0.09 29.20 -17.47
N PRO A 243 0.33 30.38 -17.94
CA PRO A 243 1.19 30.45 -19.12
C PRO A 243 2.46 29.66 -18.83
N GLU A 244 2.94 28.90 -19.81
CA GLU A 244 4.26 28.28 -19.70
C GLU A 244 5.29 29.39 -19.47
N GLY A 245 6.16 29.20 -18.48
CA GLY A 245 7.19 30.17 -18.14
C GLY A 245 8.18 30.34 -19.30
N PRO A 246 8.85 31.52 -19.39
CA PRO A 246 9.85 31.79 -20.41
C PRO A 246 11.09 30.87 -20.28
#